data_AF-A0A554VJQ0-F1
#
_entry.id   AF-A0A554VJQ0-F1
#
_cell.length_a   1.000
_cell.length_b   1.000
_cell.length_c   1.000
_cell.angle_alpha   90.00
_cell.angle_beta   90.00
_cell.angle_gamma   90.00
#
_symmetry.space_group_name_H-M   'P 1'
#
loop_
_entity.id
_entity.type
_entity.pdbx_description
1 polymer ?
#
loop_
_entity_poly.entity_id
_entity_poly.type
_entity_poly.pdbx_seq_one_letter_code
_entity_poly.pdbx_strand_id
1 'polypeptide(L)'
;MINPPNDQYDLVKSKTYKDQGDLGISLLYEGYVNSENGLNIRNEPSLKSDKIGTIPYEASVKVLRRTNNFENLNLGNGRIAHGQWVYISFFSSITNKEVKGYIYDYFINYSVDSSILYDSLDQAKKSFSLDKQCVMDNASSNFIYSMQALVYNEEGRPSKVRIEIQGITDENSIFQRLDYFPSLWYSYGEVSCDVRNYFEVSSDNRSIEIGAYGYFIIWDFNMDGLEDFAVLHDVGGSAGSIYDFFLQQENGTFLREDSFPFQLSFFPTSIDFENQTITEMHPIGCCKISTITYKKIAKDEWELVTSTVEEL
;
A
#
# COMPACT_ATOMS: atom_id res chain seq x y z
N MET A 1 -25.54 34.10 -23.36
CA MET A 1 -24.35 33.99 -22.51
C MET A 1 -24.75 33.15 -21.32
N ILE A 2 -24.93 31.85 -21.57
CA ILE A 2 -24.02 30.73 -21.23
C ILE A 2 -23.94 30.55 -19.70
N ASN A 3 -24.86 29.72 -19.20
CA ASN A 3 -24.76 29.07 -17.90
C ASN A 3 -23.59 28.07 -17.92
N PRO A 4 -22.90 27.85 -16.80
CA PRO A 4 -21.88 26.82 -16.70
C PRO A 4 -22.51 25.42 -16.74
N PRO A 5 -21.79 24.38 -17.21
CA PRO A 5 -22.31 23.02 -17.23
C PRO A 5 -22.36 22.44 -15.81
N ASN A 6 -23.50 21.85 -15.49
CA ASN A 6 -23.72 20.95 -14.36
C ASN A 6 -23.04 19.61 -14.69
N ASP A 7 -21.83 19.37 -14.19
CA ASP A 7 -21.28 18.02 -14.15
C ASP A 7 -21.76 17.33 -12.87
N GLN A 8 -22.92 16.67 -12.98
CA GLN A 8 -23.34 15.65 -12.04
C GLN A 8 -22.35 14.48 -12.15
N TYR A 9 -21.68 14.18 -11.05
CA TYR A 9 -20.99 12.91 -10.83
C TYR A 9 -22.02 11.77 -10.96
N ASP A 10 -22.03 11.12 -12.11
CA ASP A 10 -22.79 9.90 -12.32
C ASP A 10 -22.11 8.77 -11.53
N LEU A 11 -22.71 8.40 -10.40
CA LEU A 11 -22.39 7.19 -9.65
C LEU A 11 -22.52 5.99 -10.60
N VAL A 12 -21.37 5.43 -10.99
CA VAL A 12 -21.29 4.23 -11.82
C VAL A 12 -22.00 3.09 -11.10
N LYS A 13 -23.24 2.83 -11.51
CA LYS A 13 -23.98 1.62 -11.18
C LYS A 13 -23.15 0.42 -11.62
N SER A 14 -22.89 -0.48 -10.67
CA SER A 14 -22.23 -1.77 -10.88
C SER A 14 -22.87 -2.52 -12.05
N LYS A 15 -22.13 -2.60 -13.17
CA LYS A 15 -22.46 -3.49 -14.27
C LYS A 15 -22.01 -4.89 -13.90
N THR A 16 -22.98 -5.77 -13.65
CA THR A 16 -22.82 -7.21 -13.64
C THR A 16 -22.33 -7.65 -15.02
N TYR A 17 -21.05 -8.01 -15.14
CA TYR A 17 -20.51 -8.59 -16.37
C TYR A 17 -20.96 -10.04 -16.47
N LYS A 18 -21.77 -10.33 -17.50
CA LYS A 18 -22.05 -11.70 -17.95
C LYS A 18 -20.89 -12.18 -18.80
N ASP A 19 -20.42 -13.39 -18.51
CA ASP A 19 -19.42 -14.14 -19.28
C ASP A 19 -19.73 -14.16 -20.78
N GLN A 20 -18.77 -13.69 -21.58
CA GLN A 20 -18.55 -14.12 -22.96
C GLN A 20 -17.06 -13.99 -23.32
N GLY A 21 -16.47 -15.12 -23.74
CA GLY A 21 -15.27 -15.13 -24.56
C GLY A 21 -13.97 -15.24 -23.78
N ASP A 22 -13.20 -16.27 -24.14
CA ASP A 22 -11.84 -16.60 -23.71
C ASP A 22 -10.85 -15.46 -24.07
N LEU A 23 -10.93 -14.35 -23.33
CA LEU A 23 -9.87 -13.34 -23.26
C LEU A 23 -8.86 -13.86 -22.24
N GLY A 24 -7.70 -14.28 -22.75
CA GLY A 24 -6.63 -14.93 -22.00
C GLY A 24 -6.52 -14.47 -20.56
N ILE A 25 -6.93 -15.33 -19.63
CA ILE A 25 -6.77 -15.10 -18.21
C ILE A 25 -5.28 -15.32 -17.91
N SER A 26 -4.50 -14.24 -18.00
CA SER A 26 -3.09 -14.26 -17.62
C SER A 26 -2.97 -14.46 -16.11
N LEU A 27 -1.93 -15.18 -15.71
CA LEU A 27 -1.53 -15.29 -14.32
C LEU A 27 -1.29 -13.88 -13.76
N LEU A 28 -1.98 -13.51 -12.67
CA LEU A 28 -1.74 -12.25 -11.98
C LEU A 28 -0.66 -12.40 -10.92
N TYR A 29 -0.77 -13.43 -10.09
CA TYR A 29 0.19 -13.70 -9.01
C TYR A 29 0.29 -15.21 -8.78
N GLU A 30 1.46 -15.67 -8.35
CA GLU A 30 1.55 -16.92 -7.60
C GLU A 30 1.55 -16.61 -6.10
N GLY A 31 1.20 -17.62 -5.31
CA GLY A 31 1.27 -17.52 -3.88
C GLY A 31 1.09 -18.89 -3.26
N TYR A 32 1.23 -18.95 -1.95
CA TYR A 32 1.05 -20.16 -1.18
C TYR A 32 0.08 -19.91 -0.03
N VAL A 33 -0.65 -20.97 0.32
CA VAL A 33 -1.64 -20.90 1.41
C VAL A 33 -0.94 -20.82 2.76
N ASN A 34 -1.22 -19.75 3.51
CA ASN A 34 -0.69 -19.51 4.86
C ASN A 34 -1.72 -19.83 5.97
N SER A 35 -2.74 -20.61 5.65
CA SER A 35 -3.70 -21.14 6.65
C SER A 35 -3.32 -22.57 7.00
N GLU A 36 -2.95 -22.83 8.26
CA GLU A 36 -2.56 -24.17 8.75
C GLU A 36 -3.64 -25.23 8.50
N ASN A 37 -4.92 -24.83 8.51
CA ASN A 37 -6.07 -25.72 8.26
C ASN A 37 -6.43 -25.83 6.77
N GLY A 38 -5.58 -25.31 5.88
CA GLY A 38 -5.86 -25.13 4.46
C GLY A 38 -6.83 -23.98 4.19
N LEU A 39 -7.09 -23.76 2.90
CA LEU A 39 -7.91 -22.66 2.40
C LEU A 39 -9.05 -23.21 1.54
N ASN A 40 -10.27 -22.83 1.88
CA ASN A 40 -11.45 -23.28 1.14
C ASN A 40 -11.57 -22.55 -0.20
N ILE A 41 -11.79 -23.33 -1.27
CA ILE A 41 -12.20 -22.85 -2.59
C ILE A 41 -13.72 -22.84 -2.63
N ARG A 42 -14.31 -21.75 -3.09
CA ARG A 42 -15.76 -21.56 -3.19
C ARG A 42 -16.22 -21.31 -4.62
N ASN A 43 -17.49 -21.60 -4.89
CA ASN A 43 -18.08 -21.46 -6.21
C ASN A 43 -18.30 -19.98 -6.61
N GLU A 44 -18.57 -19.12 -5.62
CA GLU A 44 -18.75 -17.67 -5.76
C GLU A 44 -17.88 -16.93 -4.73
N PRO A 45 -17.55 -15.65 -4.95
CA PRO A 45 -16.74 -14.84 -4.04
C PRO A 45 -17.53 -14.42 -2.79
N SER A 46 -17.94 -15.37 -1.96
CA SER A 46 -18.65 -15.10 -0.71
C SER A 46 -18.49 -16.21 0.32
N LEU A 47 -18.41 -15.84 1.60
CA LEU A 47 -18.38 -16.79 2.73
C LEU A 47 -19.60 -17.72 2.78
N LYS A 48 -20.72 -17.32 2.16
CA LYS A 48 -21.97 -18.09 2.11
C LYS A 48 -22.04 -19.07 0.94
N SER A 49 -21.14 -18.95 -0.04
CA SER A 49 -21.14 -19.79 -1.23
C SER A 49 -20.67 -21.22 -0.92
N ASP A 50 -21.11 -22.18 -1.72
CA ASP A 50 -20.71 -23.58 -1.59
C ASP A 50 -19.20 -23.75 -1.67
N LYS A 51 -18.67 -24.55 -0.75
CA LYS A 51 -17.28 -25.01 -0.79
C LYS A 51 -17.15 -26.08 -1.87
N ILE A 52 -16.26 -25.84 -2.83
CA ILE A 52 -15.98 -26.75 -3.95
C ILE A 52 -14.61 -27.42 -3.85
N GLY A 53 -13.78 -27.01 -2.89
CA GLY A 53 -12.49 -27.62 -2.64
C GLY A 53 -11.76 -27.06 -1.43
N THR A 54 -10.59 -27.61 -1.13
CA THR A 54 -9.63 -27.07 -0.16
C THR A 54 -8.23 -27.18 -0.72
N ILE A 55 -7.48 -26.09 -0.61
CA ILE A 55 -6.05 -26.01 -0.90
C ILE A 55 -5.31 -26.29 0.42
N PRO A 56 -4.40 -27.28 0.48
CA PRO A 56 -3.60 -27.54 1.67
C PRO A 56 -2.71 -26.35 2.08
N TYR A 57 -2.28 -26.30 3.34
CA TYR A 57 -1.24 -25.37 3.81
C TYR A 57 0.03 -25.51 2.96
N GLU A 58 0.70 -24.38 2.70
CA GLU A 58 1.91 -24.24 1.86
C GLU A 58 1.74 -24.65 0.38
N ALA A 59 0.56 -25.11 -0.05
CA ALA A 59 0.34 -25.44 -1.44
C ALA A 59 0.27 -24.16 -2.29
N SER A 60 0.93 -24.22 -3.45
CA SER A 60 0.95 -23.13 -4.43
C SER A 60 -0.40 -22.96 -5.12
N VAL A 61 -0.77 -21.71 -5.36
CA VAL A 61 -1.99 -21.31 -6.05
C VAL A 61 -1.67 -20.23 -7.10
N LYS A 62 -2.34 -20.32 -8.24
CA LYS A 62 -2.28 -19.31 -9.29
C LYS A 62 -3.46 -18.38 -9.15
N VAL A 63 -3.20 -17.11 -8.82
CA VAL A 63 -4.21 -16.06 -8.81
C VAL A 63 -4.41 -15.55 -10.23
N LEU A 64 -5.64 -15.71 -10.71
CA LEU A 64 -6.02 -15.46 -12.09
C LEU A 64 -6.79 -14.14 -12.25
N ARG A 65 -7.54 -13.73 -11.23
CA ARG A 65 -8.32 -12.49 -11.27
C ARG A 65 -8.62 -11.97 -9.86
N ARG A 66 -8.59 -10.65 -9.68
CA ARG A 66 -9.11 -9.95 -8.49
C ARG A 66 -10.58 -9.66 -8.68
N THR A 67 -11.40 -9.74 -7.64
CA THR A 67 -12.85 -9.49 -7.79
C THR A 67 -13.30 -8.16 -7.20
N ASN A 68 -12.44 -7.47 -6.44
CA ASN A 68 -12.83 -6.30 -5.62
C ASN A 68 -14.02 -6.55 -4.68
N ASN A 69 -14.29 -7.82 -4.37
CA ASN A 69 -15.31 -8.17 -3.42
C ASN A 69 -14.66 -8.37 -2.07
N PHE A 70 -14.81 -7.39 -1.19
CA PHE A 70 -14.28 -7.40 0.16
C PHE A 70 -15.34 -7.92 1.12
N GLU A 71 -14.97 -8.89 1.94
CA GLU A 71 -15.80 -9.35 3.04
C GLU A 71 -14.95 -9.36 4.31
N ASN A 72 -15.57 -9.14 5.47
CA ASN A 72 -14.90 -9.31 6.76
C ASN A 72 -15.03 -10.77 7.21
N LEU A 73 -13.92 -11.40 7.56
CA LEU A 73 -13.91 -12.76 8.08
C LEU A 73 -13.57 -12.75 9.58
N ASN A 74 -14.50 -13.21 10.41
CA ASN A 74 -14.23 -13.40 11.84
C ASN A 74 -13.35 -14.63 12.04
N LEU A 75 -12.14 -14.44 12.57
CA LEU A 75 -11.18 -15.49 12.88
C LEU A 75 -11.33 -16.07 14.30
N GLY A 76 -12.34 -15.62 15.05
CA GLY A 76 -12.50 -15.89 16.48
C GLY A 76 -11.66 -14.97 17.36
N ASN A 77 -11.95 -14.98 18.66
CA ASN A 77 -11.25 -14.18 19.68
C ASN A 77 -11.21 -12.66 19.38
N GLY A 78 -12.26 -12.14 18.74
CA GLY A 78 -12.36 -10.74 18.35
C GLY A 78 -11.48 -10.33 17.17
N ARG A 79 -10.71 -11.27 16.57
CA ARG A 79 -9.89 -10.99 15.40
C ARG A 79 -10.74 -11.01 14.12
N ILE A 80 -10.56 -10.01 13.28
CA ILE A 80 -11.21 -9.90 11.98
C ILE A 80 -10.12 -9.85 10.91
N ALA A 81 -10.18 -10.80 9.99
CA ALA A 81 -9.44 -10.74 8.75
C ALA A 81 -10.19 -9.85 7.76
N HIS A 82 -9.42 -9.02 7.05
CA HIS A 82 -9.91 -8.18 5.97
C HIS A 82 -9.17 -8.55 4.69
N GLY A 83 -9.92 -8.80 3.64
CA GLY A 83 -9.40 -9.36 2.41
C GLY A 83 -10.45 -9.33 1.32
N GLN A 84 -9.99 -9.51 0.10
CA GLN A 84 -10.84 -9.69 -1.07
C GLN A 84 -10.96 -11.16 -1.43
N TRP A 85 -12.01 -11.46 -2.16
CA TRP A 85 -12.07 -12.67 -2.94
C TRP A 85 -11.21 -12.55 -4.20
N VAL A 86 -10.46 -13.60 -4.50
CA VAL A 86 -9.71 -13.73 -5.75
C VAL A 86 -10.08 -15.03 -6.44
N TYR A 87 -10.15 -14.99 -7.77
CA TYR A 87 -10.36 -16.16 -8.59
C TYR A 87 -9.03 -16.83 -8.90
N ILE A 88 -8.97 -18.15 -8.72
CA ILE A 88 -7.74 -18.91 -8.77
C ILE A 88 -7.83 -20.14 -9.68
N SER A 89 -6.66 -20.67 -10.02
CA SER A 89 -6.45 -22.05 -10.43
C SER A 89 -5.54 -22.76 -9.43
N PHE A 90 -5.94 -23.95 -9.03
CA PHE A 90 -5.17 -24.83 -8.15
C PHE A 90 -5.13 -26.24 -8.73
N PHE A 91 -3.94 -26.80 -8.88
CA PHE A 91 -3.77 -28.19 -9.28
C PHE A 91 -3.64 -29.08 -8.04
N SER A 92 -4.65 -29.92 -7.80
CA SER A 92 -4.59 -30.89 -6.70
C SER A 92 -3.79 -32.12 -7.13
N SER A 93 -2.62 -32.31 -6.51
CA SER A 93 -1.81 -33.52 -6.68
C SER A 93 -2.52 -34.79 -6.19
N ILE A 94 -3.45 -34.65 -5.23
CA ILE A 94 -4.21 -35.77 -4.67
C ILE A 94 -5.24 -36.30 -5.68
N THR A 95 -5.97 -35.41 -6.34
CA THR A 95 -7.03 -35.80 -7.30
C THR A 95 -6.56 -35.79 -8.75
N ASN A 96 -5.35 -35.31 -9.00
CA ASN A 96 -4.77 -35.07 -10.32
C ASN A 96 -5.69 -34.22 -11.22
N LYS A 97 -6.31 -33.19 -10.63
CA LYS A 97 -7.27 -32.31 -11.29
C LYS A 97 -7.00 -30.85 -10.94
N GLU A 98 -7.19 -30.00 -11.94
CA GLU A 98 -7.29 -28.56 -11.76
C GLU A 98 -8.67 -28.22 -11.18
N VAL A 99 -8.66 -27.37 -10.15
CA VAL A 99 -9.85 -26.77 -9.54
C VAL A 99 -9.73 -25.27 -9.68
N LYS A 100 -10.74 -24.65 -10.28
CA LYS A 100 -10.87 -23.19 -10.37
C LYS A 100 -12.03 -22.71 -9.52
N GLY A 101 -11.87 -21.57 -8.88
CA GLY A 101 -12.89 -21.02 -7.98
C GLY A 101 -12.36 -19.81 -7.22
N TYR A 102 -13.09 -19.43 -6.17
CA TYR A 102 -12.78 -18.23 -5.39
C TYR A 102 -12.18 -18.60 -4.03
N ILE A 103 -11.14 -17.90 -3.64
CA ILE A 103 -10.53 -18.00 -2.30
C ILE A 103 -10.44 -16.63 -1.65
N TYR A 104 -10.31 -16.61 -0.32
CA TYR A 104 -10.15 -15.38 0.45
C TYR A 104 -8.67 -15.03 0.59
N ASP A 105 -8.27 -13.89 0.04
CA ASP A 105 -6.86 -13.57 -0.23
C ASP A 105 -6.01 -13.31 1.01
N TYR A 106 -6.64 -13.04 2.15
CA TYR A 106 -5.99 -12.87 3.44
C TYR A 106 -5.11 -14.07 3.82
N PHE A 107 -5.45 -15.27 3.34
CA PHE A 107 -4.69 -16.50 3.62
C PHE A 107 -3.69 -16.86 2.54
N ILE A 108 -3.41 -15.96 1.60
CA ILE A 108 -2.37 -16.16 0.59
C ILE A 108 -1.19 -15.28 0.93
N ASN A 109 -0.04 -15.92 1.14
CA ASN A 109 1.22 -15.23 1.04
C ASN A 109 1.59 -15.18 -0.43
N TYR A 110 1.62 -13.99 -0.98
CA TYR A 110 1.94 -13.77 -2.38
C TYR A 110 3.44 -13.91 -2.60
N SER A 111 3.80 -14.63 -3.65
CA SER A 111 5.15 -14.71 -4.15
C SER A 111 5.08 -14.31 -5.62
N VAL A 112 5.60 -13.14 -5.96
CA VAL A 112 5.75 -12.79 -7.37
C VAL A 112 7.07 -13.34 -7.86
N ASP A 113 6.98 -14.22 -8.84
CA ASP A 113 8.11 -14.53 -9.71
C ASP A 113 8.08 -13.51 -10.85
N SER A 114 8.94 -12.48 -10.80
CA SER A 114 9.09 -11.50 -11.90
C SER A 114 9.37 -12.17 -13.21
N SER A 115 10.00 -13.35 -13.19
CA SER A 115 10.35 -14.05 -14.41
C SER A 115 9.12 -14.59 -15.16
N ILE A 116 7.94 -14.54 -14.55
CA ILE A 116 6.68 -14.91 -15.19
C ILE A 116 5.92 -13.66 -15.70
N LEU A 117 6.38 -12.44 -15.38
CA LEU A 117 5.87 -11.18 -15.94
C LEU A 117 6.45 -10.84 -17.33
N TYR A 118 7.24 -11.75 -17.92
CA TYR A 118 8.09 -11.52 -19.11
C TYR A 118 7.42 -11.36 -20.48
N ASP A 119 6.11 -11.05 -20.58
CA ASP A 119 5.55 -10.66 -21.89
C ASP A 119 5.77 -9.16 -22.21
N SER A 120 5.73 -8.26 -21.20
CA SER A 120 6.38 -6.93 -21.17
C SER A 120 6.04 -6.19 -19.85
N LEU A 121 6.88 -5.21 -19.44
CA LEU A 121 6.62 -4.34 -18.28
C LEU A 121 5.25 -3.64 -18.37
N ASP A 122 4.82 -3.24 -19.57
CA ASP A 122 3.52 -2.60 -19.78
C ASP A 122 2.35 -3.55 -19.48
N GLN A 123 2.47 -4.84 -19.82
CA GLN A 123 1.45 -5.83 -19.50
C GLN A 123 1.41 -6.15 -18.01
N ALA A 124 2.56 -6.19 -17.35
CA ALA A 124 2.67 -6.35 -15.91
C ALA A 124 2.01 -5.16 -15.17
N LYS A 125 2.35 -3.92 -15.56
CA LYS A 125 1.72 -2.69 -15.08
C LYS A 125 0.22 -2.74 -15.26
N LYS A 126 -0.25 -3.05 -16.48
CA LYS A 126 -1.68 -3.15 -16.79
C LYS A 126 -2.40 -4.18 -15.91
N SER A 127 -1.81 -5.36 -15.73
CA SER A 127 -2.38 -6.44 -14.92
C SER A 127 -2.42 -6.10 -13.44
N PHE A 128 -1.37 -5.44 -12.92
CA PHE A 128 -1.35 -4.92 -11.56
C PHE A 128 -2.43 -3.86 -11.36
N SER A 129 -2.61 -2.94 -12.30
CA SER A 129 -3.54 -1.81 -12.18
C SER A 129 -5.03 -2.19 -12.26
N LEU A 130 -5.34 -3.39 -12.80
CA LEU A 130 -6.73 -3.86 -12.87
C LEU A 130 -7.35 -3.88 -11.48
N ASP A 131 -8.58 -3.36 -11.39
CA ASP A 131 -9.41 -3.45 -10.19
C ASP A 131 -8.84 -2.70 -8.97
N LYS A 132 -7.86 -1.80 -9.14
CA LYS A 132 -7.33 -1.01 -8.03
C LYS A 132 -8.00 0.35 -7.92
N GLN A 133 -8.23 0.81 -6.69
CA GLN A 133 -8.80 2.14 -6.45
C GLN A 133 -7.79 3.24 -6.78
N CYS A 134 -6.57 3.10 -6.28
CA CYS A 134 -5.51 4.04 -6.55
C CYS A 134 -4.24 3.31 -6.98
N VAL A 135 -3.67 3.68 -8.13
CA VAL A 135 -2.42 3.13 -8.66
C VAL A 135 -1.44 4.25 -8.96
N MET A 136 -0.20 4.07 -8.52
CA MET A 136 0.91 4.99 -8.64
C MET A 136 2.02 4.32 -9.47
N ASP A 137 1.80 4.17 -10.77
CA ASP A 137 2.64 3.39 -11.71
C ASP A 137 3.73 4.17 -12.44
N ASN A 138 3.72 5.50 -12.28
CA ASN A 138 4.76 6.42 -12.73
C ASN A 138 5.40 7.17 -11.55
N ALA A 139 5.18 6.68 -10.33
CA ALA A 139 5.67 7.31 -9.12
C ALA A 139 7.12 6.93 -8.79
N SER A 140 7.61 5.80 -9.28
CA SER A 140 8.97 5.31 -9.08
C SER A 140 9.42 4.53 -10.32
N SER A 141 10.73 4.53 -10.58
CA SER A 141 11.38 3.69 -11.58
C SER A 141 11.58 2.25 -11.13
N ASN A 142 11.56 1.95 -9.83
CA ASN A 142 11.79 0.59 -9.30
C ASN A 142 10.49 -0.09 -8.83
N PHE A 143 9.46 0.66 -8.45
CA PHE A 143 8.22 0.11 -7.89
C PHE A 143 6.95 0.69 -8.50
N ILE A 144 5.89 -0.12 -8.51
CA ILE A 144 4.49 0.32 -8.65
C ILE A 144 3.84 0.19 -7.28
N TYR A 145 3.16 1.26 -6.86
CA TYR A 145 2.38 1.27 -5.62
C TYR A 145 0.88 1.30 -5.92
N SER A 146 0.10 0.82 -4.97
CA SER A 146 -1.34 1.03 -4.99
C SER A 146 -1.92 1.11 -3.60
N MET A 147 -3.01 1.88 -3.45
CA MET A 147 -3.79 1.95 -2.23
C MET A 147 -5.25 1.58 -2.49
N GLN A 148 -5.85 0.91 -1.51
CA GLN A 148 -7.25 0.51 -1.56
C GLN A 148 -7.87 0.53 -0.16
N ALA A 149 -8.98 1.24 0.02
CA ALA A 149 -9.74 1.18 1.26
C ALA A 149 -10.37 -0.22 1.40
N LEU A 150 -10.07 -0.89 2.52
CA LEU A 150 -10.65 -2.18 2.89
C LEU A 150 -11.89 -2.01 3.77
N VAL A 151 -11.86 -0.99 4.64
CA VAL A 151 -12.91 -0.74 5.63
C VAL A 151 -13.17 0.76 5.70
N TYR A 152 -14.44 1.11 5.84
CA TYR A 152 -14.89 2.47 6.08
C TYR A 152 -15.51 2.57 7.49
N ASN A 153 -15.31 3.69 8.16
CA ASN A 153 -15.97 3.99 9.43
C ASN A 153 -17.44 4.42 9.23
N GLU A 154 -18.15 4.70 10.33
CA GLU A 154 -19.57 5.10 10.31
C GLU A 154 -19.84 6.39 9.50
N GLU A 155 -18.82 7.22 9.31
CA GLU A 155 -18.87 8.47 8.54
C GLU A 155 -18.50 8.28 7.07
N GLY A 156 -18.26 7.04 6.63
CA GLY A 156 -17.90 6.71 5.25
C GLY A 156 -16.45 7.04 4.90
N ARG A 157 -15.54 7.08 5.88
CA ARG A 157 -14.12 7.39 5.68
C ARG A 157 -13.24 6.14 5.80
N PRO A 158 -12.17 5.98 5.01
CA PRO A 158 -11.27 4.83 5.13
C PRO A 158 -10.69 4.71 6.53
N SER A 159 -10.91 3.57 7.20
CA SER A 159 -10.33 3.25 8.52
C SER A 159 -9.32 2.11 8.47
N LYS A 160 -9.26 1.41 7.33
CA LYS A 160 -8.22 0.43 7.01
C LYS A 160 -7.93 0.50 5.52
N VAL A 161 -6.66 0.67 5.16
CA VAL A 161 -6.18 0.78 3.78
C VAL A 161 -5.19 -0.36 3.52
N ARG A 162 -5.29 -0.98 2.36
CA ARG A 162 -4.28 -1.89 1.84
C ARG A 162 -3.35 -1.13 0.93
N ILE A 163 -2.06 -1.20 1.21
CA ILE A 163 -0.99 -0.79 0.32
C ILE A 163 -0.45 -2.06 -0.33
N GLU A 164 -0.32 -2.05 -1.65
CA GLU A 164 0.41 -3.10 -2.35
C GLU A 164 1.54 -2.51 -3.17
N ILE A 165 2.67 -3.20 -3.15
CA ILE A 165 3.93 -2.79 -3.72
C ILE A 165 4.38 -3.88 -4.67
N GLN A 166 4.80 -3.51 -5.87
CA GLN A 166 5.32 -4.42 -6.88
C GLN A 166 6.63 -3.86 -7.44
N GLY A 167 7.73 -4.59 -7.26
CA GLY A 167 8.99 -4.29 -7.96
C GLY A 167 8.83 -4.50 -9.46
N ILE A 168 9.38 -3.59 -10.26
CA ILE A 168 9.31 -3.58 -11.73
C ILE A 168 10.67 -3.72 -12.42
N THR A 169 11.72 -3.97 -11.65
CA THR A 169 13.05 -4.31 -12.15
C THR A 169 13.27 -5.83 -12.14
N ASP A 170 14.08 -6.32 -13.08
CA ASP A 170 14.31 -7.76 -13.27
C ASP A 170 15.07 -8.42 -12.10
N GLU A 171 15.82 -7.63 -11.32
CA GLU A 171 16.78 -8.18 -10.37
C GLU A 171 16.19 -8.52 -9.00
N ASN A 172 15.06 -7.93 -8.59
CA ASN A 172 14.42 -8.20 -7.29
C ASN A 172 12.93 -7.76 -7.26
N SER A 173 12.04 -8.42 -8.01
CA SER A 173 10.62 -8.08 -7.93
C SER A 173 9.99 -8.59 -6.65
N ILE A 174 9.93 -7.74 -5.64
CA ILE A 174 9.11 -8.00 -4.47
C ILE A 174 7.66 -7.68 -4.78
N PHE A 175 6.76 -8.56 -4.36
CA PHE A 175 5.37 -8.16 -4.14
C PHE A 175 5.09 -8.17 -2.66
N GLN A 176 4.58 -7.06 -2.16
CA GLN A 176 4.28 -6.91 -0.75
C GLN A 176 2.90 -6.32 -0.55
N ARG A 177 2.25 -6.75 0.52
CA ARG A 177 1.00 -6.18 1.01
C ARG A 177 1.19 -5.69 2.42
N LEU A 178 0.77 -4.46 2.66
CA LEU A 178 0.76 -3.83 3.96
C LEU A 178 -0.66 -3.38 4.25
N ASP A 179 -1.19 -3.83 5.38
CA ASP A 179 -2.46 -3.33 5.90
C ASP A 179 -2.15 -2.17 6.87
N TYR A 180 -2.74 -1.02 6.60
CA TYR A 180 -2.46 0.26 7.23
C TYR A 180 -3.72 0.86 7.85
N PHE A 181 -3.59 1.57 8.98
CA PHE A 181 -4.70 2.11 9.76
C PHE A 181 -4.50 3.61 9.99
N PRO A 182 -5.05 4.48 9.12
CA PRO A 182 -4.98 5.93 9.34
C PRO A 182 -5.83 6.34 10.54
N SER A 183 -5.41 7.37 11.28
CA SER A 183 -6.15 7.92 12.41
C SER A 183 -7.22 8.92 11.94
N LEU A 184 -6.82 10.02 11.31
CA LEU A 184 -7.73 11.12 10.96
C LEU A 184 -7.65 11.53 9.49
N TRP A 185 -8.13 10.65 8.62
CA TRP A 185 -8.48 11.01 7.23
C TRP A 185 -9.86 11.67 7.14
N TYR A 186 -10.20 12.54 8.11
CA TYR A 186 -11.54 13.13 8.18
C TYR A 186 -11.90 13.98 6.96
N SER A 187 -10.90 14.53 6.28
CA SER A 187 -11.11 15.36 5.10
C SER A 187 -11.40 14.54 3.84
N TYR A 188 -11.27 13.20 3.87
CA TYR A 188 -11.16 12.39 2.67
C TYR A 188 -12.10 11.18 2.69
N GLY A 189 -13.03 11.13 1.73
CA GLY A 189 -13.99 10.03 1.57
C GLY A 189 -13.41 8.80 0.85
N GLU A 190 -12.18 8.90 0.33
CA GLU A 190 -11.53 7.85 -0.46
C GLU A 190 -10.01 7.90 -0.33
N VAL A 191 -9.34 6.83 -0.78
CA VAL A 191 -7.88 6.79 -0.95
C VAL A 191 -7.47 7.73 -2.09
N SER A 192 -6.41 8.52 -1.89
CA SER A 192 -5.90 9.46 -2.90
C SER A 192 -4.64 8.92 -3.59
N CYS A 193 -4.48 9.23 -4.88
CA CYS A 193 -3.25 8.97 -5.65
C CYS A 193 -2.29 10.15 -5.70
N ASP A 194 -2.46 11.14 -4.83
CA ASP A 194 -1.47 12.21 -4.70
C ASP A 194 -0.18 11.66 -4.11
N VAL A 195 0.76 11.40 -5.01
CA VAL A 195 2.08 10.87 -4.74
C VAL A 195 3.15 11.91 -5.06
N ARG A 196 4.13 12.05 -4.16
CA ARG A 196 5.29 12.92 -4.33
C ARG A 196 6.54 12.05 -4.29
N ASN A 197 7.32 12.05 -5.36
CA ASN A 197 8.62 11.38 -5.40
C ASN A 197 9.73 12.43 -5.28
N TYR A 198 10.51 12.32 -4.20
CA TYR A 198 11.71 13.10 -3.95
C TYR A 198 13.00 12.28 -4.05
N PHE A 199 12.89 10.96 -4.22
CA PHE A 199 14.02 10.04 -4.39
C PHE A 199 14.77 10.27 -5.71
N GLU A 200 14.06 10.42 -6.83
CA GLU A 200 14.70 10.53 -8.16
C GLU A 200 15.35 11.90 -8.43
N VAL A 201 15.04 12.91 -7.61
CA VAL A 201 15.51 14.27 -7.84
C VAL A 201 16.80 14.53 -7.06
N SER A 202 17.93 14.17 -7.68
CA SER A 202 19.33 14.51 -7.34
C SER A 202 19.55 15.17 -5.96
N SER A 203 19.99 14.35 -5.00
CA SER A 203 20.83 14.51 -3.78
C SER A 203 21.26 15.89 -3.22
N ASP A 204 20.77 17.02 -3.69
CA ASP A 204 21.08 18.34 -3.13
C ASP A 204 20.15 18.61 -1.94
N ASN A 205 20.72 19.08 -0.83
CA ASN A 205 20.01 19.45 0.40
C ASN A 205 18.74 20.25 0.10
N ARG A 206 17.57 19.66 0.39
CA ARG A 206 16.27 20.28 0.16
C ARG A 206 15.54 20.49 1.48
N SER A 207 15.26 21.76 1.75
CA SER A 207 14.16 22.14 2.63
C SER A 207 12.85 22.03 1.86
N ILE A 208 11.86 21.33 2.41
CA ILE A 208 10.50 21.26 1.87
C ILE A 208 9.62 22.19 2.69
N GLU A 209 8.77 22.96 2.01
CA GLU A 209 7.85 23.90 2.66
C GLU A 209 6.79 23.16 3.50
N ILE A 210 6.52 23.71 4.69
CA ILE A 210 5.55 23.18 5.64
C ILE A 210 4.13 23.27 5.05
N GLY A 211 3.37 22.17 5.10
CA GLY A 211 1.90 22.21 5.07
C GLY A 211 1.20 21.80 3.77
N ALA A 212 1.88 21.20 2.80
CA ALA A 212 1.23 20.64 1.59
C ALA A 212 1.89 19.34 1.12
N TYR A 213 2.00 18.39 2.05
CA TYR A 213 2.58 17.08 1.77
C TYR A 213 1.50 16.15 1.20
N GLY A 214 1.84 15.41 0.13
CA GLY A 214 0.92 14.46 -0.52
C GLY A 214 0.52 13.30 0.41
N TYR A 215 -0.35 12.41 -0.06
CA TYR A 215 -0.81 11.27 0.74
C TYR A 215 0.22 10.16 0.81
N PHE A 216 1.00 10.04 -0.25
CA PHE A 216 2.06 9.05 -0.42
C PHE A 216 3.32 9.79 -0.83
N ILE A 217 4.42 9.58 -0.12
CA ILE A 217 5.67 10.30 -0.37
C ILE A 217 6.78 9.26 -0.49
N ILE A 218 7.54 9.32 -1.57
CA ILE A 218 8.68 8.44 -1.83
C ILE A 218 9.95 9.27 -1.64
N TRP A 219 10.86 8.79 -0.80
CA TRP A 219 12.15 9.43 -0.54
C TRP A 219 13.14 8.43 0.07
N ASP A 220 14.33 8.86 0.45
CA ASP A 220 15.31 8.09 1.23
C ASP A 220 15.34 8.72 2.62
N PHE A 221 14.40 8.30 3.48
CA PHE A 221 14.18 8.93 4.78
C PHE A 221 15.26 8.54 5.76
N ASN A 222 15.75 7.31 5.66
CA ASN A 222 16.79 6.80 6.54
C ASN A 222 18.21 7.07 5.99
N MET A 223 18.39 7.65 4.80
CA MET A 223 19.69 7.95 4.18
C MET A 223 20.55 6.69 4.00
N ASP A 224 20.00 5.63 3.43
CA ASP A 224 20.72 4.40 3.09
C ASP A 224 20.86 4.14 1.57
N GLY A 225 20.29 5.03 0.74
CA GLY A 225 20.32 4.94 -0.71
C GLY A 225 19.23 4.05 -1.32
N LEU A 226 18.29 3.57 -0.51
CA LEU A 226 17.13 2.78 -0.94
C LEU A 226 15.86 3.65 -0.96
N GLU A 227 14.88 3.26 -1.78
CA GLU A 227 13.60 3.97 -1.86
C GLU A 227 12.75 3.61 -0.66
N ASP A 228 12.45 4.56 0.21
CA ASP A 228 11.46 4.46 1.28
C ASP A 228 10.13 5.10 0.87
N PHE A 229 9.08 4.90 1.67
CA PHE A 229 7.89 5.73 1.55
C PHE A 229 7.24 6.11 2.88
N ALA A 230 6.48 7.20 2.85
CA ALA A 230 5.65 7.68 3.94
C ALA A 230 4.20 7.80 3.48
N VAL A 231 3.26 7.43 4.35
CA VAL A 231 1.81 7.54 4.10
C VAL A 231 1.16 8.41 5.15
N LEU A 232 0.27 9.31 4.72
CA LEU A 232 -0.46 10.19 5.61
C LEU A 232 -1.22 9.40 6.69
N HIS A 233 -0.96 9.70 7.95
CA HIS A 233 -1.62 9.12 9.12
C HIS A 233 -2.71 10.01 9.67
N ASP A 234 -2.40 11.30 9.76
CA ASP A 234 -3.26 12.31 10.32
C ASP A 234 -3.02 13.63 9.61
N VAL A 235 -4.06 14.41 9.37
CA VAL A 235 -3.91 15.76 8.83
C VAL A 235 -3.22 16.70 9.84
N GLY A 236 -3.20 16.35 11.14
CA GLY A 236 -2.48 17.01 12.24
C GLY A 236 -2.85 18.48 12.50
N GLY A 237 -3.96 18.93 11.91
CA GLY A 237 -4.57 20.25 12.15
C GLY A 237 -3.66 21.40 11.72
N SER A 238 -3.50 22.40 12.59
CA SER A 238 -2.69 23.59 12.31
C SER A 238 -1.18 23.36 12.42
N ALA A 239 -0.74 22.23 12.97
CA ALA A 239 0.67 21.91 13.18
C ALA A 239 1.33 21.24 11.96
N GLY A 240 0.53 20.77 11.00
CA GLY A 240 1.00 20.04 9.83
C GLY A 240 0.59 18.57 9.87
N SER A 241 0.88 17.83 8.82
CA SER A 241 0.43 16.46 8.65
C SER A 241 1.40 15.45 9.28
N ILE A 242 0.84 14.39 9.87
CA ILE A 242 1.54 13.29 10.54
C ILE A 242 1.60 12.09 9.60
N TYR A 243 2.73 11.38 9.57
CA TYR A 243 2.99 10.28 8.65
C TYR A 243 3.42 9.00 9.35
N ASP A 244 3.08 7.88 8.75
CA ASP A 244 3.72 6.59 9.00
C ASP A 244 4.78 6.32 7.92
N PHE A 245 5.98 5.95 8.34
CA PHE A 245 7.12 5.69 7.48
C PHE A 245 7.35 4.19 7.33
N PHE A 246 7.78 3.80 6.13
CA PHE A 246 8.07 2.43 5.74
C PHE A 246 9.41 2.42 5.00
N LEU A 247 10.40 1.81 5.63
CA LEU A 247 11.77 1.80 5.17
C LEU A 247 12.04 0.56 4.31
N GLN A 248 12.66 0.75 3.16
CA GLN A 248 13.05 -0.36 2.30
C GLN A 248 14.22 -1.12 2.91
N GLN A 249 14.12 -2.44 2.81
CA GLN A 249 15.13 -3.39 3.23
C GLN A 249 15.95 -3.83 2.02
N GLU A 250 17.15 -4.36 2.25
CA GLU A 250 18.06 -4.84 1.19
C GLU A 250 17.42 -5.91 0.27
N ASN A 251 16.42 -6.64 0.77
CA ASN A 251 15.67 -7.63 -0.01
C ASN A 251 14.52 -7.03 -0.84
N GLY A 252 14.38 -5.70 -0.85
CA GLY A 252 13.34 -4.94 -1.55
C GLY A 252 12.03 -4.75 -0.76
N THR A 253 11.80 -5.48 0.34
CA THR A 253 10.59 -5.32 1.16
C THR A 253 10.61 -4.04 1.98
N PHE A 254 9.44 -3.57 2.38
CA PHE A 254 9.25 -2.33 3.14
C PHE A 254 8.73 -2.66 4.53
N LEU A 255 9.38 -2.14 5.57
CA LEU A 255 9.00 -2.36 6.96
C LEU A 255 8.77 -1.03 7.65
N ARG A 256 7.73 -1.00 8.49
CA ARG A 256 7.60 0.05 9.50
C ARG A 256 8.59 -0.25 10.61
N GLU A 257 9.51 0.68 10.88
CA GLU A 257 10.50 0.53 11.95
C GLU A 257 10.20 1.46 13.11
N ASP A 258 9.94 0.88 14.29
CA ASP A 258 9.63 1.66 15.49
C ASP A 258 10.85 2.45 16.03
N SER A 259 12.07 2.11 15.59
CA SER A 259 13.31 2.84 15.89
C SER A 259 13.48 4.11 15.07
N PHE A 260 12.72 4.29 13.99
CA PHE A 260 12.81 5.49 13.16
C PHE A 260 12.26 6.71 13.94
N PRO A 261 13.04 7.78 14.15
CA PRO A 261 12.70 8.85 15.11
C PRO A 261 11.47 9.66 14.74
N PHE A 262 11.00 9.60 13.49
CA PHE A 262 9.82 10.32 13.00
C PHE A 262 8.61 9.42 12.78
N GLN A 263 8.63 8.17 13.25
CA GLN A 263 7.47 7.31 13.16
C GLN A 263 6.27 7.96 13.88
N LEU A 264 5.14 8.15 13.18
CA LEU A 264 3.98 8.88 13.69
C LEU A 264 4.28 10.34 14.11
N SER A 265 5.24 11.00 13.46
CA SER A 265 5.55 12.42 13.66
C SER A 265 5.12 13.30 12.48
N PHE A 266 5.26 14.61 12.63
CA PHE A 266 5.06 15.53 11.52
C PHE A 266 6.10 15.27 10.43
N PHE A 267 5.73 15.59 9.18
CA PHE A 267 6.65 15.39 8.07
C PHE A 267 7.93 16.24 8.23
N PRO A 268 9.13 15.66 8.04
CA PRO A 268 10.40 16.39 8.09
C PRO A 268 10.44 17.57 7.11
N THR A 269 10.87 18.73 7.58
CA THR A 269 11.01 19.93 6.75
C THR A 269 12.35 19.97 6.02
N SER A 270 13.34 19.19 6.43
CA SER A 270 14.59 19.01 5.69
C SER A 270 15.27 17.68 6.00
N ILE A 271 15.90 17.10 4.98
CA ILE A 271 16.85 15.99 5.10
C ILE A 271 18.18 16.46 4.50
N ASP A 272 19.24 16.39 5.31
CA ASP A 272 20.59 16.75 4.93
C ASP A 272 21.46 15.49 4.85
N PHE A 273 21.71 15.04 3.63
CA PHE A 273 22.46 13.82 3.34
C PHE A 273 23.95 13.97 3.64
N GLU A 274 24.50 15.19 3.56
CA GLU A 274 25.92 15.45 3.83
C GLU A 274 26.20 15.36 5.34
N ASN A 275 25.35 15.99 6.15
CA ASN A 275 25.49 15.99 7.61
C ASN A 275 24.79 14.80 8.29
N GLN A 276 24.04 14.01 7.50
CA GLN A 276 23.20 12.90 7.95
C GLN A 276 22.19 13.31 9.02
N THR A 277 21.55 14.45 8.81
CA THR A 277 20.56 15.00 9.74
C THR A 277 19.20 15.14 9.10
N ILE A 278 18.18 15.00 9.92
CA ILE A 278 16.79 15.16 9.55
C ILE A 278 16.13 16.07 10.56
N THR A 279 15.43 17.07 10.05
CA THR A 279 14.86 18.14 10.85
C THR A 279 13.38 18.23 10.57
N GLU A 280 12.60 18.31 11.64
CA GLU A 280 11.19 18.59 11.61
C GLU A 280 10.96 19.94 12.27
N MET A 281 10.20 20.80 11.60
CA MET A 281 9.76 22.09 12.14
C MET A 281 8.25 22.20 12.03
N HIS A 282 7.58 22.50 13.14
CA HIS A 282 6.13 22.66 13.16
C HIS A 282 5.69 23.79 14.10
N PRO A 283 4.59 24.50 13.78
CA PRO A 283 4.07 25.53 14.65
C PRO A 283 3.40 24.92 15.89
N ILE A 284 3.66 25.52 17.05
CA ILE A 284 2.96 25.26 18.31
C ILE A 284 2.05 26.44 18.64
N GLY A 285 0.74 26.23 18.54
CA GLY A 285 -0.24 27.30 18.76
C GLY A 285 -0.17 28.38 17.69
N CYS A 286 -0.14 29.66 18.09
CA CYS A 286 -0.14 30.79 17.15
C CYS A 286 1.23 31.35 16.79
N CYS A 287 2.21 31.16 17.67
CA CYS A 287 3.29 32.13 17.83
C CYS A 287 4.62 31.49 18.20
N LYS A 288 4.72 30.16 18.08
CA LYS A 288 5.94 29.41 18.39
C LYS A 288 6.21 28.38 17.31
N ILE A 289 7.48 28.11 17.05
CA ILE A 289 7.94 26.99 16.23
C ILE A 289 8.69 26.01 17.12
N SER A 290 8.36 24.73 16.99
CA SER A 290 9.18 23.63 17.48
C SER A 290 10.14 23.20 16.38
N THR A 291 11.41 23.01 16.71
CA THR A 291 12.41 22.45 15.81
C THR A 291 13.08 21.27 16.49
N ILE A 292 12.99 20.11 15.86
CA ILE A 292 13.61 18.87 16.35
C ILE A 292 14.53 18.34 15.25
N THR A 293 15.78 18.06 15.59
CA THR A 293 16.79 17.54 14.67
C THR A 293 17.39 16.26 15.21
N TYR A 294 17.35 15.19 14.42
CA TYR A 294 18.06 13.95 14.68
C TYR A 294 19.22 13.78 13.71
N LYS A 295 20.27 13.11 14.16
CA LYS A 295 21.41 12.69 13.35
C LYS A 295 21.49 11.18 13.29
N LYS A 296 21.69 10.63 12.10
CA LYS A 296 21.99 9.21 11.92
C LYS A 296 23.43 8.97 12.38
N ILE A 297 23.62 8.06 13.33
CA ILE A 297 24.95 7.72 13.87
C ILE A 297 25.43 6.34 13.44
N ALA A 298 24.50 5.43 13.11
CA ALA A 298 24.78 4.14 12.51
C ALA A 298 23.55 3.66 11.69
N LYS A 299 23.62 2.45 11.13
CA LYS A 299 22.44 1.80 10.53
C LYS A 299 21.38 1.65 11.62
N ASP A 300 20.18 2.18 11.36
CA ASP A 300 19.01 2.14 12.25
C ASP A 300 19.19 2.82 13.63
N GLU A 301 20.27 3.60 13.82
CA GLU A 301 20.56 4.31 15.07
C GLU A 301 20.58 5.82 14.87
N TRP A 302 19.83 6.53 15.72
CA TRP A 302 19.63 7.97 15.65
C TRP A 302 19.90 8.64 17.00
N GLU A 303 20.53 9.81 16.97
CA GLU A 303 20.77 10.64 18.14
C GLU A 303 20.02 11.98 18.00
N LEU A 304 19.33 12.41 19.05
CA LEU A 304 18.73 13.74 19.12
C LEU A 304 19.84 14.78 19.25
N VAL A 305 19.97 15.68 18.27
CA VAL A 305 20.97 16.75 18.27
C VAL A 305 20.43 18.01 18.93
N THR A 306 19.22 18.42 18.53
CA THR A 306 18.57 19.64 19.02
C THR A 306 17.07 19.46 19.17
N SER A 307 16.50 20.08 20.19
CA SER A 307 15.06 20.25 20.37
C SER A 307 14.82 21.65 20.94
N THR A 308 14.37 22.59 20.11
CA THR A 308 14.15 23.98 20.50
C THR A 308 12.70 24.38 20.28
N VAL A 309 12.24 25.35 21.09
CA VAL A 309 10.98 26.04 20.87
C VAL A 309 11.26 27.53 20.86
N GLU A 310 10.98 28.17 19.74
CA GLU A 310 11.29 29.58 19.49
C GLU A 310 10.00 30.37 19.28
N GLU A 311 9.99 31.65 19.68
CA GLU A 311 8.88 32.55 19.38
C GLU A 311 9.00 33.07 17.94
N LEU A 312 7.87 33.15 17.24
CA LEU A 312 7.74 33.69 15.89
C LEU A 312 7.90 35.22 15.84
#